data_AF-A0A512NB46-F1
#
_entry.id   AF-A0A512NB46-F1
#
_cell.length_a   1.000
_cell.length_b   1.000
_cell.length_c   1.000
_cell.angle_alpha   90.00
_cell.angle_beta   90.00
_cell.angle_gamma   90.00
#
_symmetry.space_group_name_H-M   'P 1'
#
loop_
_entity.id
_entity.type
_entity.pdbx_description
1 polymer ?
#
loop_
_entity_poly.entity_id
_entity_poly.type
_entity_poly.pdbx_seq_one_letter_code
_entity_poly.pdbx_strand_id
1 'polypeptide(L)'
;MTPNATQPLRRPRRQRRSHGRRAAGKSAANARGVRHRATRQGFTQYQAGYLPYATVDGWQQIKKDFAYWRALTKAIETAATPEERAWFEADRRLREKITLHDIGIWSHYVGDASQPLHVSVTSTAGAIFRTPVAIRTAKKIHAYFEGEFVKGNLSRQAVAAEVDPFQSCNCSIEDQTRALLLTSLAQVVPLHTLEKEGSFKRGDPRGIAFAEARLAAGVTALRNMIVEAWLDSAQTPIGYPMVNVRDIESGKVWVTRELMGAD
;
A
#
# COMPACT_ATOMS: atom_id res chain seq x y z
N MET A 1 59.88 -24.42 -42.93
CA MET A 1 59.78 -22.95 -43.01
C MET A 1 58.80 -22.62 -44.11
N THR A 2 57.57 -22.28 -43.71
CA THR A 2 56.41 -21.96 -44.56
C THR A 2 56.34 -20.44 -44.80
N PRO A 3 55.88 -20.00 -45.99
CA PRO A 3 55.32 -18.66 -46.11
C PRO A 3 53.89 -18.63 -46.66
N ASN A 4 53.14 -17.67 -46.10
CA ASN A 4 51.96 -16.95 -46.60
C ASN A 4 50.68 -17.72 -46.98
N ALA A 5 49.71 -17.65 -46.06
CA ALA A 5 48.29 -17.65 -46.38
C ALA A 5 47.60 -16.41 -45.76
N THR A 6 46.84 -15.75 -46.63
CA THR A 6 45.95 -14.59 -46.57
C THR A 6 45.11 -14.41 -45.28
N GLN A 7 45.10 -13.19 -44.71
CA GLN A 7 44.16 -12.78 -43.65
C GLN A 7 42.83 -12.24 -44.23
N PRO A 8 41.66 -12.51 -43.62
CA PRO A 8 40.42 -11.83 -43.94
C PRO A 8 40.13 -10.61 -43.03
N LEU A 9 39.54 -9.58 -43.65
CA LEU A 9 39.12 -8.30 -43.07
C LEU A 9 38.15 -8.44 -41.87
N ARG A 10 38.49 -7.85 -40.72
CA ARG A 10 37.59 -7.70 -39.56
C ARG A 10 36.68 -6.47 -39.73
N ARG A 11 35.37 -6.68 -39.61
CA ARG A 11 34.36 -5.61 -39.49
C ARG A 11 34.46 -4.88 -38.13
N PRO A 12 34.13 -3.57 -38.04
CA PRO A 12 34.22 -2.83 -36.80
C PRO A 12 33.09 -3.18 -35.81
N ARG A 13 33.42 -3.31 -34.53
CA ARG A 13 32.48 -3.48 -33.41
C ARG A 13 31.68 -2.19 -33.21
N ARG A 14 30.34 -2.26 -33.33
CA ARG A 14 29.42 -1.21 -32.84
C ARG A 14 29.54 -1.10 -31.31
N GLN A 15 30.00 0.05 -30.81
CA GLN A 15 29.82 0.44 -29.41
C GLN A 15 28.33 0.64 -29.12
N ARG A 16 27.76 -0.17 -28.21
CA ARG A 16 26.46 0.12 -27.60
C ARG A 16 26.64 1.24 -26.57
N ARG A 17 26.15 2.44 -26.87
CA ARG A 17 25.98 3.51 -25.86
C ARG A 17 24.87 3.10 -24.89
N SER A 18 25.23 2.92 -23.62
CA SER A 18 24.34 2.60 -22.51
C SER A 18 23.87 3.88 -21.83
N HIS A 19 22.83 4.54 -22.34
CA HIS A 19 22.15 5.62 -21.62
C HIS A 19 20.67 5.25 -21.46
N GLY A 20 20.19 5.18 -20.22
CA GLY A 20 18.76 4.99 -19.94
C GLY A 20 18.36 4.00 -18.82
N ARG A 21 19.28 3.52 -17.97
CA ARG A 21 18.93 2.53 -16.92
C ARG A 21 18.61 3.09 -15.51
N ARG A 22 18.65 4.41 -15.28
CA ARG A 22 18.56 4.95 -13.90
C ARG A 22 17.16 5.27 -13.38
N ALA A 23 16.13 5.42 -14.23
CA ALA A 23 14.80 5.84 -13.76
C ALA A 23 13.82 4.67 -13.52
N ALA A 24 13.86 3.62 -14.35
CA ALA A 24 12.95 2.46 -14.23
C ALA A 24 13.30 1.50 -13.06
N GLY A 25 14.47 1.69 -12.42
CA GLY A 25 14.97 0.79 -11.39
C GLY A 25 14.37 0.96 -10.00
N LYS A 26 13.65 2.06 -9.71
CA LYS A 26 13.13 2.34 -8.35
C LYS A 26 11.78 1.70 -8.07
N SER A 27 10.88 1.63 -9.05
CA SER A 27 9.54 1.06 -8.85
C SER A 27 9.56 -0.47 -8.75
N ALA A 28 10.32 -1.15 -9.63
CA ALA A 28 10.49 -2.60 -9.57
C ALA A 28 11.41 -3.09 -8.42
N ALA A 29 11.99 -2.17 -7.66
CA ALA A 29 12.81 -2.45 -6.48
C ALA A 29 11.97 -2.57 -5.19
N ASN A 30 10.72 -2.10 -5.14
CA ASN A 30 9.93 -2.09 -3.91
C ASN A 30 9.31 -3.45 -3.58
N ALA A 31 8.60 -4.09 -4.52
CA ALA A 31 8.11 -5.46 -4.34
C ALA A 31 9.26 -6.48 -4.18
N ARG A 32 10.40 -6.22 -4.83
CA ARG A 32 11.65 -6.99 -4.63
C ARG A 32 12.34 -6.69 -3.30
N GLY A 33 12.18 -5.50 -2.74
CA GLY A 33 12.82 -5.06 -1.50
C GLY A 33 12.31 -5.81 -0.27
N VAL A 34 10.99 -5.96 -0.16
CA VAL A 34 10.36 -6.74 0.92
C VAL A 34 10.74 -8.22 0.83
N ARG A 35 10.74 -8.80 -0.39
CA ARG A 35 11.13 -10.19 -0.62
C ARG A 35 12.63 -10.44 -0.37
N HIS A 36 13.51 -9.52 -0.74
CA HIS A 36 14.96 -9.69 -0.57
C HIS A 36 15.45 -9.47 0.87
N ARG A 37 14.78 -8.65 1.69
CA ARG A 37 15.19 -8.49 3.10
C ARG A 37 14.79 -9.69 3.96
N ALA A 38 13.57 -10.19 3.81
CA ALA A 38 13.08 -11.34 4.58
C ALA A 38 13.88 -12.61 4.28
N THR A 39 14.12 -12.90 2.99
CA THR A 39 14.87 -14.10 2.56
C THR A 39 16.33 -14.10 2.99
N ARG A 40 16.98 -12.92 3.12
CA ARG A 40 18.37 -12.81 3.61
C ARG A 40 18.55 -13.18 5.08
N GLN A 41 17.47 -13.17 5.86
CA GLN A 41 17.46 -13.59 7.26
C GLN A 41 16.80 -14.97 7.46
N GLY A 42 16.55 -15.70 6.38
CA GLY A 42 15.90 -17.01 6.44
C GLY A 42 14.38 -16.98 6.67
N PHE A 43 13.74 -15.80 6.61
CA PHE A 43 12.30 -15.69 6.69
C PHE A 43 11.63 -15.98 5.34
N THR A 44 10.55 -16.76 5.39
CA THR A 44 9.68 -17.05 4.25
C THR A 44 8.51 -16.07 4.18
N GLN A 45 7.85 -15.97 3.02
CA GLN A 45 6.60 -15.20 2.87
C GLN A 45 5.50 -15.64 3.85
N TYR A 46 5.50 -16.93 4.26
CA TYR A 46 4.56 -17.45 5.24
C TYR A 46 4.85 -16.94 6.66
N GLN A 47 6.12 -16.65 6.98
CA GLN A 47 6.49 -16.04 8.26
C GLN A 47 6.27 -14.52 8.27
N ALA A 48 6.35 -13.86 7.10
CA ALA A 48 6.03 -12.44 6.96
C ALA A 48 4.52 -12.16 6.98
N GLY A 49 3.70 -13.13 6.56
CA GLY A 49 2.26 -12.99 6.43
C GLY A 49 1.84 -12.26 5.15
N TYR A 50 0.55 -12.27 4.85
CA TYR A 50 -0.03 -11.66 3.63
C TYR A 50 -0.19 -10.14 3.75
N LEU A 51 -0.52 -9.67 4.95
CA LEU A 51 -0.94 -8.29 5.22
C LEU A 51 0.09 -7.20 4.84
N PRO A 52 1.41 -7.37 5.06
CA PRO A 52 2.40 -6.38 4.62
C PRO A 52 2.40 -6.20 3.10
N TYR A 53 2.28 -7.30 2.34
CA TYR A 53 2.26 -7.25 0.88
C TYR A 53 0.98 -6.63 0.36
N ALA A 54 -0.18 -7.06 0.88
CA ALA A 54 -1.47 -6.50 0.46
C ALA A 54 -1.57 -4.98 0.70
N THR A 55 -1.02 -4.51 1.83
CA THR A 55 -0.99 -3.08 2.15
C THR A 55 -0.09 -2.30 1.19
N VAL A 56 1.13 -2.77 0.95
CA VAL A 56 2.09 -2.08 0.08
C VAL A 56 1.66 -2.12 -1.39
N ASP A 57 1.26 -3.28 -1.90
CA ASP A 57 0.89 -3.45 -3.31
C ASP A 57 -0.40 -2.71 -3.63
N GLY A 58 -1.42 -2.77 -2.76
CA GLY A 58 -2.67 -2.03 -2.97
C GLY A 58 -2.47 -0.51 -2.95
N TRP A 59 -1.59 0.00 -2.08
CA TRP A 59 -1.23 1.43 -2.10
C TRP A 59 -0.54 1.83 -3.41
N GLN A 60 0.36 0.98 -3.93
CA GLN A 60 1.03 1.25 -5.20
C GLN A 60 0.03 1.28 -6.37
N GLN A 61 -0.98 0.42 -6.34
CA GLN A 61 -2.08 0.45 -7.31
C GLN A 61 -2.89 1.75 -7.21
N ILE A 62 -3.33 2.14 -6.01
CA ILE A 62 -4.09 3.40 -5.78
C ILE A 62 -3.28 4.63 -6.22
N LYS A 63 -1.98 4.68 -5.90
CA LYS A 63 -1.10 5.75 -6.38
C LYS A 63 -1.05 5.81 -7.91
N LYS A 64 -0.93 4.65 -8.56
CA LYS A 64 -0.87 4.57 -10.03
C LYS A 64 -2.19 5.04 -10.64
N ASP A 65 -3.30 4.67 -10.03
CA ASP A 65 -4.63 5.08 -10.40
C ASP A 65 -4.82 6.60 -10.34
N PHE A 66 -4.40 7.23 -9.25
CA PHE A 66 -4.37 8.69 -9.13
C PHE A 66 -3.48 9.35 -10.20
N ALA A 67 -2.36 8.72 -10.55
CA ALA A 67 -1.46 9.23 -11.59
C ALA A 67 -2.14 9.23 -12.97
N TYR A 68 -2.85 8.15 -13.31
CA TYR A 68 -3.68 8.09 -14.52
C TYR A 68 -4.81 9.11 -14.49
N TRP A 69 -5.51 9.26 -13.36
CA TRP A 69 -6.59 10.23 -13.23
C TRP A 69 -6.14 11.68 -13.47
N ARG A 70 -4.98 12.06 -12.92
CA ARG A 70 -4.36 13.38 -13.16
C ARG A 70 -4.03 13.60 -14.63
N ALA A 71 -3.38 12.63 -15.25
CA ALA A 71 -3.01 12.71 -16.65
C ALA A 71 -4.25 12.80 -17.57
N LEU A 72 -5.28 12.01 -17.32
CA LEU A 72 -6.54 12.06 -18.07
C LEU A 72 -7.24 13.39 -17.90
N THR A 73 -7.23 13.96 -16.70
CA THR A 73 -7.76 15.31 -16.46
C THR A 73 -7.05 16.32 -17.34
N LYS A 74 -5.72 16.26 -17.42
CA LYS A 74 -4.97 17.14 -18.32
C LYS A 74 -5.25 16.85 -19.81
N ALA A 75 -5.35 15.57 -20.17
CA ALA A 75 -5.63 15.13 -21.53
C ALA A 75 -6.97 15.66 -22.05
N ILE A 76 -8.00 15.70 -21.19
CA ILE A 76 -9.33 16.26 -21.53
C ILE A 76 -9.25 17.77 -21.80
N GLU A 77 -8.42 18.50 -21.04
CA GLU A 77 -8.20 19.95 -21.26
C GLU A 77 -7.48 20.22 -22.58
N THR A 78 -6.55 19.34 -22.96
CA THR A 78 -5.64 19.54 -24.09
C THR A 78 -5.99 18.71 -25.33
N ALA A 79 -7.11 18.01 -25.33
CA ALA A 79 -7.52 17.13 -26.42
C ALA A 79 -7.61 17.88 -27.76
N ALA A 80 -7.06 17.29 -28.81
CA ALA A 80 -7.01 17.91 -30.13
C ALA A 80 -8.38 17.87 -30.85
N THR A 81 -9.19 16.86 -30.56
CA THR A 81 -10.51 16.68 -31.18
C THR A 81 -11.60 16.34 -30.15
N PRO A 82 -12.88 16.57 -30.46
CA PRO A 82 -14.00 16.14 -29.62
C PRO A 82 -14.01 14.63 -29.36
N GLU A 83 -13.62 13.82 -30.33
CA GLU A 83 -13.56 12.35 -30.22
C GLU A 83 -12.47 11.91 -29.25
N GLU A 84 -11.28 12.53 -29.34
CA GLU A 84 -10.19 12.27 -28.41
C GLU A 84 -10.57 12.68 -26.98
N ARG A 85 -11.21 13.85 -26.83
CA ARG A 85 -11.74 14.30 -25.54
C ARG A 85 -12.73 13.30 -24.96
N ALA A 86 -13.68 12.83 -25.76
CA ALA A 86 -14.69 11.87 -25.33
C ALA A 86 -14.06 10.54 -24.89
N TRP A 87 -12.98 10.10 -25.56
CA TRP A 87 -12.21 8.92 -25.19
C TRP A 87 -11.54 9.09 -23.81
N PHE A 88 -10.83 10.21 -23.58
CA PHE A 88 -10.20 10.48 -22.28
C PHE A 88 -11.23 10.62 -21.15
N GLU A 89 -12.39 11.25 -21.42
CA GLU A 89 -13.47 11.34 -20.45
C GLU A 89 -14.04 9.96 -20.08
N ALA A 90 -14.18 9.05 -21.05
CA ALA A 90 -14.63 7.69 -20.81
C ALA A 90 -13.61 6.91 -19.97
N ASP A 91 -12.32 7.00 -20.30
CA ASP A 91 -11.26 6.34 -19.53
C ASP A 91 -11.14 6.91 -18.11
N ARG A 92 -11.28 8.22 -17.91
CA ARG A 92 -11.28 8.84 -16.58
C ARG A 92 -12.44 8.33 -15.72
N ARG A 93 -13.65 8.25 -16.27
CA ARG A 93 -14.83 7.72 -15.57
C ARG A 93 -14.65 6.25 -15.19
N LEU A 94 -14.00 5.44 -16.04
CA LEU A 94 -13.69 4.05 -15.71
C LEU A 94 -12.64 3.99 -14.59
N ARG A 95 -11.58 4.81 -14.69
CA ARG A 95 -10.53 4.91 -13.67
C ARG A 95 -11.13 5.27 -12.32
N GLU A 96 -11.99 6.27 -12.24
CA GLU A 96 -12.66 6.67 -10.99
C GLU A 96 -13.39 5.50 -10.31
N LYS A 97 -14.09 4.66 -11.09
CA LYS A 97 -14.79 3.49 -10.55
C LYS A 97 -13.82 2.42 -10.02
N ILE A 98 -12.75 2.14 -10.76
CA ILE A 98 -11.72 1.18 -10.36
C ILE A 98 -11.00 1.67 -9.10
N THR A 99 -10.63 2.95 -9.06
CA THR A 99 -9.95 3.53 -7.90
C THR A 99 -10.81 3.50 -6.64
N LEU A 100 -12.12 3.80 -6.74
CA LEU A 100 -13.03 3.68 -5.60
C LEU A 100 -13.20 2.23 -5.13
N HIS A 101 -13.30 1.29 -6.07
CA HIS A 101 -13.34 -0.15 -5.76
C HIS A 101 -12.07 -0.58 -5.03
N ASP A 102 -10.90 -0.23 -5.57
CA ASP A 102 -9.60 -0.64 -5.05
C ASP A 102 -9.31 -0.01 -3.69
N ILE A 103 -9.68 1.27 -3.48
CA ILE A 103 -9.65 1.90 -2.15
C ILE A 103 -10.55 1.12 -1.19
N GLY A 104 -11.76 0.72 -1.60
CA GLY A 104 -12.68 -0.05 -0.77
C GLY A 104 -12.11 -1.38 -0.30
N ILE A 105 -11.55 -2.17 -1.23
CA ILE A 105 -10.92 -3.46 -0.91
C ILE A 105 -9.64 -3.27 -0.10
N TRP A 106 -8.76 -2.36 -0.51
CA TRP A 106 -7.48 -2.14 0.17
C TRP A 106 -7.66 -1.59 1.59
N SER A 107 -8.70 -0.79 1.84
CA SER A 107 -9.04 -0.29 3.18
C SER A 107 -9.28 -1.41 4.19
N HIS A 108 -9.78 -2.58 3.75
CA HIS A 108 -9.95 -3.74 4.62
C HIS A 108 -8.60 -4.21 5.19
N TYR A 109 -7.57 -4.33 4.34
CA TYR A 109 -6.24 -4.76 4.79
C TYR A 109 -5.58 -3.75 5.72
N VAL A 110 -5.73 -2.44 5.47
CA VAL A 110 -5.21 -1.41 6.39
C VAL A 110 -5.97 -1.44 7.74
N GLY A 111 -7.28 -1.68 7.70
CA GLY A 111 -8.11 -1.89 8.89
C GLY A 111 -7.63 -3.07 9.72
N ASP A 112 -7.46 -4.24 9.08
CA ASP A 112 -6.94 -5.44 9.74
C ASP A 112 -5.53 -5.24 10.30
N ALA A 113 -4.69 -4.46 9.62
CA ALA A 113 -3.34 -4.12 10.10
C ALA A 113 -3.35 -3.30 11.40
N SER A 114 -4.48 -2.67 11.75
CA SER A 114 -4.67 -1.97 13.02
C SER A 114 -5.18 -2.87 14.16
N GLN A 115 -5.62 -4.09 13.83
CA GLN A 115 -6.20 -5.07 14.75
C GLN A 115 -5.09 -5.99 15.31
N PRO A 116 -4.82 -5.98 16.63
CA PRO A 116 -3.68 -6.71 17.22
C PRO A 116 -3.64 -8.22 16.92
N LEU A 117 -4.79 -8.88 16.88
CA LEU A 117 -4.94 -10.32 16.62
C LEU A 117 -4.70 -10.68 15.15
N HIS A 118 -4.80 -9.73 14.20
CA HIS A 118 -4.49 -9.96 12.78
C HIS A 118 -2.99 -9.87 12.45
N VAL A 119 -2.18 -9.37 13.39
CA VAL A 119 -0.72 -9.22 13.22
C VAL A 119 0.08 -10.18 14.10
N SER A 120 -0.56 -11.19 14.66
CA SER A 120 0.07 -12.20 15.49
C SER A 120 -0.18 -13.60 14.90
N VAL A 121 0.85 -14.45 14.90
CA VAL A 121 0.81 -15.82 14.33
C VAL A 121 -0.04 -16.81 15.14
N THR A 122 -0.74 -16.28 16.11
CA THR A 122 -1.46 -17.07 17.08
C THR A 122 -2.60 -16.21 17.58
N SER A 123 -3.81 -16.74 17.53
CA SER A 123 -4.85 -16.34 18.49
C SER A 123 -4.38 -16.54 19.97
N THR A 124 -3.20 -17.13 20.16
CA THR A 124 -2.46 -17.42 21.39
C THR A 124 -1.01 -16.93 21.38
N ALA A 125 -0.72 -15.66 21.72
CA ALA A 125 0.61 -15.04 21.80
C ALA A 125 1.76 -15.85 22.48
N GLY A 126 2.21 -16.96 21.88
CA GLY A 126 2.93 -18.02 22.60
C GLY A 126 4.43 -18.11 22.31
N ALA A 127 4.91 -17.54 21.20
CA ALA A 127 6.33 -17.64 20.84
C ALA A 127 7.17 -16.44 21.32
N ILE A 128 6.57 -15.25 21.45
CA ILE A 128 7.26 -14.03 21.89
C ILE A 128 7.10 -13.81 23.41
N PHE A 129 6.11 -14.45 24.04
CA PHE A 129 5.82 -14.30 25.45
C PHE A 129 5.87 -15.67 26.15
N ARG A 130 7.03 -15.99 26.75
CA ARG A 130 7.22 -17.14 27.67
C ARG A 130 6.51 -16.93 29.03
N THR A 131 5.44 -16.15 29.07
CA THR A 131 4.63 -15.96 30.28
C THR A 131 3.37 -16.81 30.17
N PRO A 132 3.09 -17.68 31.17
CA PRO A 132 1.94 -18.56 31.18
C PRO A 132 0.68 -17.77 31.57
N VAL A 133 0.21 -16.88 30.69
CA VAL A 133 -1.14 -16.34 30.83
C VAL A 133 -2.06 -17.33 30.14
N ALA A 134 -2.85 -18.06 30.93
CA ALA A 134 -3.73 -19.12 30.46
C ALA A 134 -4.65 -18.65 29.31
N ILE A 135 -4.31 -19.07 28.08
CA ILE A 135 -4.97 -18.67 26.84
C ILE A 135 -6.09 -19.67 26.51
N ARG A 136 -7.21 -19.60 27.22
CA ARG A 136 -8.33 -20.54 27.03
C ARG A 136 -9.43 -20.02 26.08
N THR A 137 -9.32 -18.77 25.59
CA THR A 137 -10.42 -18.05 24.89
C THR A 137 -10.06 -17.40 23.56
N ALA A 138 -8.81 -17.51 23.11
CA ALA A 138 -8.26 -17.06 21.83
C ALA A 138 -9.24 -16.98 20.62
N LYS A 139 -9.91 -18.08 20.27
CA LYS A 139 -10.86 -18.12 19.14
C LYS A 139 -12.17 -17.37 19.40
N LYS A 140 -12.56 -17.23 20.67
CA LYS A 140 -13.77 -16.50 21.08
C LYS A 140 -13.51 -14.99 21.10
N ILE A 141 -12.35 -14.56 21.62
CA ILE A 141 -12.05 -13.13 21.73
C ILE A 141 -11.85 -12.47 20.37
N HIS A 142 -11.25 -13.15 19.38
CA HIS A 142 -11.05 -12.59 18.05
C HIS A 142 -12.35 -12.11 17.42
N ALA A 143 -13.29 -13.02 17.18
CA ALA A 143 -14.56 -12.71 16.56
C ALA A 143 -15.45 -11.82 17.45
N TYR A 144 -15.39 -12.01 18.77
CA TYR A 144 -16.16 -11.20 19.70
C TYR A 144 -15.69 -9.74 19.72
N PHE A 145 -14.38 -9.50 19.75
CA PHE A 145 -13.79 -8.16 19.78
C PHE A 145 -14.15 -7.39 18.51
N GLU A 146 -13.86 -7.94 17.33
CA GLU A 146 -14.10 -7.23 16.06
C GLU A 146 -15.57 -7.20 15.63
N GLY A 147 -16.42 -8.04 16.23
CA GLY A 147 -17.85 -8.13 15.96
C GLY A 147 -18.70 -7.53 17.07
N GLU A 148 -19.18 -8.39 17.97
CA GLU A 148 -20.22 -8.03 18.96
C GLU A 148 -19.80 -6.89 19.89
N PHE A 149 -18.55 -6.88 20.35
CA PHE A 149 -18.06 -5.83 21.24
C PHE A 149 -18.05 -4.47 20.55
N VAL A 150 -17.45 -4.36 19.35
CA VAL A 150 -17.46 -3.11 18.58
C VAL A 150 -18.89 -2.67 18.27
N LYS A 151 -19.74 -3.57 17.76
CA LYS A 151 -21.14 -3.25 17.42
C LYS A 151 -21.95 -2.77 18.62
N GLY A 152 -21.70 -3.32 19.81
CA GLY A 152 -22.47 -3.04 21.01
C GLY A 152 -22.04 -1.79 21.77
N ASN A 153 -20.84 -1.26 21.52
CA ASN A 153 -20.25 -0.22 22.37
C ASN A 153 -19.69 0.99 21.64
N LEU A 154 -19.29 0.87 20.37
CA LEU A 154 -18.59 1.95 19.67
C LEU A 154 -19.53 2.76 18.78
N SER A 155 -19.20 4.03 18.60
CA SER A 155 -19.88 4.93 17.66
C SER A 155 -18.89 5.54 16.67
N ARG A 156 -19.36 5.88 15.47
CA ARG A 156 -18.53 6.57 14.47
C ARG A 156 -18.01 7.92 14.98
N GLN A 157 -18.82 8.63 15.76
CA GLN A 157 -18.47 9.95 16.29
C GLN A 157 -17.32 9.86 17.30
N ALA A 158 -17.37 8.90 18.22
CA ALA A 158 -16.31 8.71 19.22
C ALA A 158 -15.00 8.30 18.55
N VAL A 159 -15.03 7.34 17.62
CA VAL A 159 -13.83 6.96 16.83
C VAL A 159 -13.30 8.16 16.05
N ALA A 160 -14.16 8.94 15.40
CA ALA A 160 -13.73 10.11 14.62
C ALA A 160 -13.08 11.20 15.47
N ALA A 161 -13.46 11.34 16.74
CA ALA A 161 -12.85 12.30 17.66
C ALA A 161 -11.41 11.92 18.04
N GLU A 162 -11.05 10.64 17.95
CA GLU A 162 -9.71 10.10 18.22
C GLU A 162 -8.81 10.10 16.96
N VAL A 163 -9.33 10.48 15.79
CA VAL A 163 -8.54 10.52 14.55
C VAL A 163 -7.76 11.83 14.48
N ASP A 164 -6.45 11.76 14.74
CA ASP A 164 -5.53 12.88 14.62
C ASP A 164 -5.58 13.53 13.23
N PRO A 165 -5.25 14.84 13.06
CA PRO A 165 -5.08 15.46 11.74
C PRO A 165 -4.09 14.73 10.82
N PHE A 166 -4.14 15.01 9.51
CA PHE A 166 -3.19 14.43 8.56
C PHE A 166 -1.75 14.75 8.96
N GLN A 167 -0.91 13.73 8.99
CA GLN A 167 0.53 13.84 9.23
C GLN A 167 1.27 12.96 8.23
N SER A 168 2.21 13.54 7.51
CA SER A 168 3.14 12.77 6.68
C SER A 168 4.35 12.37 7.51
N CYS A 169 4.73 11.10 7.45
CA CYS A 169 5.99 10.64 8.03
C CYS A 169 7.20 10.96 7.14
N ASN A 170 6.98 11.43 5.89
CA ASN A 170 8.00 11.53 4.85
C ASN A 170 8.79 10.22 4.65
N CYS A 171 8.10 9.08 4.81
CA CYS A 171 8.70 7.75 4.80
C CYS A 171 8.04 6.87 3.73
N SER A 172 8.71 5.77 3.36
CA SER A 172 8.19 4.87 2.33
C SER A 172 6.90 4.17 2.78
N ILE A 173 6.10 3.70 1.83
CA ILE A 173 4.91 2.89 2.16
C ILE A 173 5.30 1.61 2.92
N GLU A 174 6.46 1.04 2.62
CA GLU A 174 7.02 -0.09 3.36
C GLU A 174 7.28 0.27 4.84
N ASP A 175 7.84 1.45 5.11
CA ASP A 175 8.11 1.91 6.47
C ASP A 175 6.82 2.23 7.23
N GLN A 176 5.83 2.86 6.57
CA GLN A 176 4.50 3.10 7.16
C GLN A 176 3.79 1.80 7.50
N THR A 177 3.79 0.85 6.57
CA THR A 177 3.20 -0.48 6.76
C THR A 177 3.87 -1.19 7.93
N ARG A 178 5.22 -1.17 7.97
CA ARG A 178 5.98 -1.75 9.08
C ARG A 178 5.63 -1.08 10.41
N ALA A 179 5.54 0.25 10.45
CA ALA A 179 5.23 1.00 11.66
C ALA A 179 3.82 0.66 12.18
N LEU A 180 2.82 0.60 11.30
CA LEU A 180 1.46 0.20 11.65
C LEU A 180 1.43 -1.21 12.24
N LEU A 181 2.04 -2.19 11.56
CA LEU A 181 2.05 -3.58 12.01
C LEU A 181 2.77 -3.76 13.35
N LEU A 182 3.91 -3.10 13.56
CA LEU A 182 4.63 -3.15 14.84
C LEU A 182 3.87 -2.47 15.97
N THR A 183 3.19 -1.37 15.67
CA THR A 183 2.32 -0.69 16.64
C THR A 183 1.19 -1.61 17.07
N SER A 184 0.52 -2.28 16.12
CA SER A 184 -0.55 -3.23 16.41
C SER A 184 -0.06 -4.47 17.15
N LEU A 185 1.14 -4.97 16.80
CA LEU A 185 1.76 -6.12 17.49
C LEU A 185 2.03 -5.79 18.97
N ALA A 186 2.46 -4.57 19.28
CA ALA A 186 2.68 -4.13 20.65
C ALA A 186 1.38 -4.09 21.48
N GLN A 187 0.21 -4.06 20.85
CA GLN A 187 -1.10 -4.05 21.51
C GLN A 187 -1.65 -5.45 21.83
N VAL A 188 -0.98 -6.52 21.41
CA VAL A 188 -1.43 -7.91 21.67
C VAL A 188 -1.47 -8.23 23.17
N VAL A 189 -0.42 -7.86 23.92
CA VAL A 189 -0.39 -8.07 25.37
C VAL A 189 -1.42 -7.20 26.09
N PRO A 190 -1.50 -5.88 25.84
CA PRO A 190 -2.59 -5.04 26.37
C PRO A 190 -3.99 -5.63 26.11
N LEU A 191 -4.27 -6.12 24.90
CA LEU A 191 -5.55 -6.74 24.57
C LEU A 191 -5.85 -7.94 25.48
N HIS A 192 -4.92 -8.88 25.63
CA HIS A 192 -5.16 -10.06 26.47
C HIS A 192 -5.21 -9.73 27.97
N THR A 193 -4.49 -8.71 28.43
CA THR A 193 -4.60 -8.22 29.81
C THR A 193 -6.02 -7.67 30.05
N LEU A 194 -6.52 -6.82 29.15
CA LEU A 194 -7.88 -6.29 29.21
C LEU A 194 -8.93 -7.40 29.15
N GLU A 195 -8.74 -8.40 28.29
CA GLU A 195 -9.59 -9.59 28.23
C GLU A 195 -9.65 -10.33 29.57
N LYS A 196 -8.49 -10.63 30.17
CA LYS A 196 -8.38 -11.33 31.45
C LYS A 196 -9.05 -10.56 32.59
N GLU A 197 -8.98 -9.23 32.56
CA GLU A 197 -9.61 -8.34 33.52
C GLU A 197 -11.12 -8.15 33.27
N GLY A 198 -11.67 -8.77 32.23
CA GLY A 198 -13.08 -8.66 31.87
C GLY A 198 -13.46 -7.33 31.23
N SER A 199 -12.49 -6.56 30.73
CA SER A 199 -12.69 -5.22 30.16
C SER A 199 -13.45 -5.22 28.83
N PHE A 200 -13.63 -6.40 28.20
CA PHE A 200 -14.47 -6.53 27.01
C PHE A 200 -15.92 -6.96 27.33
N LYS A 201 -16.36 -6.86 28.59
CA LYS A 201 -17.79 -6.92 28.90
C LYS A 201 -18.49 -5.68 28.34
N ARG A 202 -19.76 -5.82 27.94
CA ARG A 202 -20.57 -4.71 27.43
C ARG A 202 -20.55 -3.52 28.40
N GLY A 203 -20.23 -2.34 27.89
CA GLY A 203 -20.22 -1.07 28.62
C GLY A 203 -18.98 -0.78 29.46
N ASP A 204 -17.97 -1.67 29.50
CA ASP A 204 -16.75 -1.39 30.26
C ASP A 204 -15.89 -0.33 29.52
N PRO A 205 -15.63 0.84 30.13
CA PRO A 205 -14.97 1.95 29.45
C PRO A 205 -13.53 1.64 29.03
N ARG A 206 -12.86 0.69 29.70
CA ARG A 206 -11.47 0.33 29.36
C ARG A 206 -11.37 -0.38 28.03
N GLY A 207 -12.28 -1.33 27.78
CA GLY A 207 -12.35 -2.03 26.49
C GLY A 207 -12.82 -1.11 25.37
N ILE A 208 -13.75 -0.20 25.66
CA ILE A 208 -14.24 0.81 24.70
C ILE A 208 -13.09 1.71 24.26
N ALA A 209 -12.39 2.34 25.20
CA ALA A 209 -11.25 3.20 24.90
C ALA A 209 -10.16 2.48 24.11
N PHE A 210 -9.87 1.21 24.46
CA PHE A 210 -8.91 0.40 23.71
C PHE A 210 -9.37 0.16 22.25
N ALA A 211 -10.63 -0.24 22.05
CA ALA A 211 -11.18 -0.50 20.72
C ALA A 211 -11.28 0.78 19.87
N GLU A 212 -11.68 1.91 20.47
CA GLU A 212 -11.72 3.22 19.82
C GLU A 212 -10.32 3.64 19.36
N ALA A 213 -9.32 3.55 20.23
CA ALA A 213 -7.94 3.84 19.88
C ALA A 213 -7.41 2.95 18.74
N ARG A 214 -7.80 1.65 18.70
CA ARG A 214 -7.39 0.76 17.61
C ARG A 214 -8.06 1.12 16.28
N LEU A 215 -9.37 1.37 16.27
CA LEU A 215 -10.06 1.79 15.07
C LEU A 215 -9.58 3.17 14.58
N ALA A 216 -9.36 4.11 15.49
CA ALA A 216 -8.84 5.43 15.16
C ALA A 216 -7.43 5.36 14.55
N ALA A 217 -6.57 4.48 15.06
CA ALA A 217 -5.26 4.22 14.47
C ALA A 217 -5.37 3.66 13.04
N GLY A 218 -6.30 2.73 12.78
CA GLY A 218 -6.58 2.20 11.44
C GLY A 218 -7.08 3.27 10.47
N VAL A 219 -8.04 4.09 10.91
CA VAL A 219 -8.59 5.21 10.11
C VAL A 219 -7.52 6.27 9.82
N THR A 220 -6.70 6.61 10.82
CA THR A 220 -5.58 7.56 10.69
C THR A 220 -4.56 7.06 9.66
N ALA A 221 -4.13 5.80 9.77
CA ALA A 221 -3.21 5.20 8.82
C ALA A 221 -3.80 5.17 7.39
N LEU A 222 -5.05 4.71 7.26
CA LEU A 222 -5.75 4.65 5.98
C LEU A 222 -5.81 6.02 5.30
N ARG A 223 -6.28 7.05 6.01
CA ARG A 223 -6.36 8.42 5.47
C ARG A 223 -4.97 8.92 5.07
N ASN A 224 -3.98 8.78 5.94
CA ASN A 224 -2.64 9.31 5.67
C ASN A 224 -2.03 8.65 4.43
N MET A 225 -2.14 7.32 4.32
CA MET A 225 -1.64 6.57 3.17
C MET A 225 -2.38 6.96 1.87
N ILE A 226 -3.69 7.20 1.89
CA ILE A 226 -4.44 7.67 0.70
C ILE A 226 -3.96 9.06 0.28
N VAL A 227 -3.82 10.00 1.23
CA VAL A 227 -3.33 11.35 0.95
C VAL A 227 -1.92 11.30 0.38
N GLU A 228 -1.04 10.48 0.94
CA GLU A 228 0.31 10.33 0.41
C GLU A 228 0.35 9.66 -0.97
N ALA A 229 -0.53 8.69 -1.25
CA ALA A 229 -0.68 8.13 -2.60
C ALA A 229 -1.05 9.24 -3.60
N TRP A 230 -1.99 10.13 -3.22
CA TRP A 230 -2.39 11.26 -4.04
C TRP A 230 -1.23 12.24 -4.27
N LEU A 231 -0.45 12.56 -3.24
CA LEU A 231 0.70 13.46 -3.36
C LEU A 231 1.81 12.86 -4.23
N ASP A 232 2.17 11.59 -4.03
CA ASP A 232 3.21 10.90 -4.79
C ASP A 232 2.78 10.61 -6.25
N SER A 233 1.48 10.56 -6.52
CA SER A 233 0.96 10.35 -7.88
C SER A 233 1.40 11.43 -8.88
N ALA A 234 1.63 12.67 -8.44
CA ALA A 234 2.10 13.76 -9.28
C ALA A 234 3.51 13.52 -9.85
N GLN A 235 4.33 12.71 -9.16
CA GLN A 235 5.68 12.33 -9.59
C GLN A 235 5.72 10.92 -10.19
N THR A 236 4.58 10.23 -10.25
CA THR A 236 4.51 8.85 -10.71
C THR A 236 4.51 8.81 -12.24
N PRO A 237 5.39 8.01 -12.88
CA PRO A 237 5.36 7.84 -14.32
C PRO A 237 4.21 6.95 -14.78
N ILE A 238 3.61 7.24 -15.94
CA ILE A 238 2.51 6.49 -16.57
C ILE A 238 2.75 6.25 -18.07
N GLY A 239 1.93 5.36 -18.67
CA GLY A 239 1.94 5.10 -20.12
C GLY A 239 3.15 4.32 -20.63
N TYR A 240 3.25 4.19 -21.96
CA TYR A 240 4.43 3.65 -22.64
C TYR A 240 4.79 4.50 -23.88
N PRO A 241 6.03 5.00 -24.02
CA PRO A 241 7.08 5.00 -22.99
C PRO A 241 6.65 5.76 -21.74
N MET A 242 7.24 5.43 -20.59
CA MET A 242 6.83 6.01 -19.31
C MET A 242 7.17 7.50 -19.20
N VAL A 243 6.17 8.33 -18.86
CA VAL A 243 6.27 9.79 -18.67
C VAL A 243 5.78 10.18 -17.28
N ASN A 244 6.48 11.08 -16.58
CA ASN A 244 6.01 11.57 -15.28
C ASN A 244 4.77 12.45 -15.42
N VAL A 245 3.80 12.27 -14.54
CA VAL A 245 2.59 13.10 -14.49
C VAL A 245 2.90 14.59 -14.42
N ARG A 246 3.92 15.02 -13.67
CA ARG A 246 4.37 16.44 -13.65
C ARG A 246 4.74 17.00 -15.04
N ASP A 247 5.31 16.17 -15.93
CA ASP A 247 5.69 16.61 -17.28
C ASP A 247 4.43 16.75 -18.15
N ILE A 248 3.38 15.98 -17.88
CA ILE A 248 2.06 16.10 -18.49
C ILE A 248 1.33 17.35 -17.97
N GLU A 249 1.21 17.50 -16.65
CA GLU A 249 0.48 18.62 -16.03
C GLU A 249 1.10 19.99 -16.40
N SER A 250 2.43 20.05 -16.55
CA SER A 250 3.14 21.25 -17.02
C SER A 250 3.03 21.54 -18.52
N GLY A 251 2.42 20.64 -19.31
CA GLY A 251 2.31 20.77 -20.77
C GLY A 251 3.61 20.48 -21.53
N LYS A 252 4.65 19.98 -20.86
CA LYS A 252 5.90 19.56 -21.51
C LYS A 252 5.70 18.29 -22.34
N VAL A 253 4.76 17.43 -21.95
CA VAL A 253 4.34 16.25 -22.70
C VAL A 253 2.83 16.30 -22.91
N TRP A 254 2.41 16.09 -24.15
CA TRP A 254 1.01 15.97 -24.52
C TRP A 254 0.56 14.53 -24.38
N VAL A 255 -0.62 14.32 -23.81
CA VAL A 255 -1.21 13.00 -23.69
C VAL A 255 -1.87 12.64 -25.01
N THR A 256 -1.50 11.49 -25.57
CA THR A 256 -2.17 10.90 -26.73
C THR A 256 -2.90 9.63 -26.31
N ARG A 257 -3.80 9.15 -27.16
CA ARG A 257 -4.48 7.86 -26.94
C ARG A 257 -3.48 6.70 -26.83
N GLU A 258 -2.43 6.69 -27.64
CA GLU A 258 -1.39 5.64 -27.62
C GLU A 258 -0.59 5.66 -26.31
N LEU A 259 -0.27 6.85 -25.78
CA LEU A 259 0.39 6.98 -24.48
C LEU A 259 -0.45 6.33 -23.36
N MET A 260 -1.77 6.38 -23.52
CA MET A 260 -2.75 5.84 -22.57
C MET A 260 -3.16 4.39 -22.89
N GLY A 261 -2.54 3.75 -23.87
CA GLY A 261 -2.75 2.34 -24.20
C GLY A 261 -3.96 2.07 -25.09
N ALA A 262 -4.36 3.03 -25.94
CA ALA A 262 -5.22 2.72 -27.07
C ALA A 262 -4.46 1.88 -28.10
N ASP A 263 -5.13 0.84 -28.59
CA ASP A 263 -4.68 -0.03 -29.68
C ASP A 263 -4.90 0.61 -31.06
#